data_AF-A0A062V5D3-F1
#
_entry.id   AF-A0A062V5D3-F1
#
_cell.length_a   1.000
_cell.length_b   1.000
_cell.length_c   1.000
_cell.angle_alpha   90.00
_cell.angle_beta   90.00
_cell.angle_gamma   90.00
#
_symmetry.space_group_name_H-M   'P 1'
#
loop_
_entity.id
_entity.type
_entity.pdbx_description
1 polymer ?
#
loop_
_entity_poly.entity_id
_entity_poly.type
_entity_poly.pdbx_seq_one_letter_code
_entity_poly.pdbx_strand_id
1 'polypeptide(L)'
;MELNEDRKSRYHSKIGYILEKMYSLPDNTAVLDELEIDGVLYRVQTSIEAAMDLAAMLVRDIGIEVGDDYDNIETLKEKKVIGAELAEELKRLNGMRNAIVHKYGGVNTELILQNLEIIKETLQIFVEIIEGELI
;
A
#
# COMPACT_ATOMS: atom_id res chain seq x y z
N MET A 1 -20.97 2.67 1.50
CA MET A 1 -21.28 2.21 2.89
C MET A 1 -21.51 3.44 3.77
N GLU A 2 -22.41 3.40 4.76
CA GLU A 2 -22.62 4.56 5.65
C GLU A 2 -21.56 4.59 6.76
N LEU A 3 -20.56 5.47 6.60
CA LEU A 3 -19.49 5.69 7.58
C LEU A 3 -19.73 6.98 8.36
N ASN A 4 -19.47 6.96 9.67
CA ASN A 4 -19.44 8.18 10.48
C ASN A 4 -18.18 9.02 10.20
N GLU A 5 -18.21 10.29 10.60
CA GLU A 5 -17.12 11.25 10.35
C GLU A 5 -15.78 10.83 10.95
N ASP A 6 -15.79 10.28 12.17
CA ASP A 6 -14.57 9.77 12.81
C ASP A 6 -13.94 8.64 11.99
N ARG A 7 -14.77 7.78 11.39
CA ARG A 7 -14.32 6.67 10.55
C ARG A 7 -13.73 7.19 9.25
N LYS A 8 -14.40 8.12 8.56
CA LYS A 8 -13.88 8.77 7.34
C LYS A 8 -12.55 9.49 7.61
N SER A 9 -12.44 10.20 8.74
CA SER A 9 -11.20 10.87 9.15
C SER A 9 -10.01 9.90 9.28
N ARG A 10 -10.22 8.69 9.79
CA ARG A 10 -9.19 7.65 9.87
C ARG A 10 -8.72 7.17 8.49
N TYR A 11 -9.64 7.03 7.53
CA TYR A 11 -9.26 6.71 6.15
C TYR A 11 -8.42 7.83 5.54
N HIS A 12 -8.90 9.08 5.61
CA HIS A 12 -8.17 10.23 5.06
C HIS A 12 -6.79 10.41 5.71
N SER A 13 -6.65 10.12 7.00
CA SER A 13 -5.35 10.17 7.68
C SER A 13 -4.36 9.15 7.10
N LYS A 14 -4.82 7.92 6.82
CA LYS A 14 -3.97 6.88 6.20
C LYS A 14 -3.68 7.17 4.74
N ILE A 15 -4.68 7.61 3.98
CA ILE A 15 -4.51 8.05 2.60
C ILE A 15 -3.47 9.18 2.52
N GLY A 16 -3.61 10.21 3.35
CA GLY A 16 -2.65 11.31 3.42
C GLY A 16 -1.24 10.84 3.74
N TYR A 17 -1.09 9.89 4.67
CA TYR A 17 0.20 9.29 4.99
C TYR A 17 0.82 8.56 3.78
N ILE A 18 0.04 7.73 3.07
CA ILE A 18 0.48 7.02 1.86
C ILE A 18 0.96 8.02 0.82
N LEU A 19 0.13 9.01 0.49
CA LEU A 19 0.44 10.04 -0.50
C LEU A 19 1.70 10.83 -0.12
N GLU A 20 1.83 11.28 1.14
CA GLU A 20 3.01 12.01 1.62
C GLU A 20 4.31 11.22 1.40
N LYS A 21 4.30 9.92 1.74
CA LYS A 21 5.49 9.06 1.58
C LYS A 21 5.80 8.80 0.11
N MET A 22 4.79 8.59 -0.72
CA MET A 22 4.97 8.35 -2.16
C MET A 22 5.48 9.57 -2.92
N TYR A 23 4.89 10.76 -2.69
CA TYR A 23 5.32 11.99 -3.36
C TYR A 23 6.76 12.39 -3.01
N SER A 24 7.25 11.91 -1.87
CA SER A 24 8.63 12.15 -1.42
C SER A 24 9.63 11.11 -1.93
N LEU A 25 9.20 10.12 -2.72
CA LEU A 25 10.09 9.15 -3.33
C LEU A 25 10.83 9.76 -4.53
N PRO A 26 12.12 9.50 -4.68
CA PRO A 26 12.87 9.96 -5.85
C PRO A 26 12.39 9.27 -7.12
N ASP A 27 12.82 9.80 -8.26
CA ASP A 27 12.69 9.12 -9.55
C ASP A 27 13.67 7.94 -9.62
N ASN A 28 13.34 6.94 -10.45
CA ASN A 28 14.15 5.73 -10.64
C ASN A 28 15.56 5.98 -11.23
N THR A 29 15.88 7.20 -11.65
CA THR A 29 17.20 7.61 -12.15
C THR A 29 18.08 8.27 -11.09
N ALA A 30 17.57 8.48 -9.87
CA ALA A 30 18.32 9.14 -8.80
C ALA A 30 19.53 8.29 -8.37
N VAL A 31 20.66 8.95 -8.20
CA VAL A 31 21.85 8.37 -7.57
C VAL A 31 21.74 8.65 -6.08
N LEU A 32 21.57 7.60 -5.29
CA LEU A 32 21.31 7.68 -3.85
C LEU A 32 22.51 7.15 -3.05
N ASP A 33 22.83 7.79 -1.94
CA ASP A 33 23.73 7.23 -0.94
C ASP A 33 23.01 6.18 -0.05
N GLU A 34 23.76 5.51 0.83
CA GLU A 34 23.23 4.45 1.69
C GLU A 34 22.10 4.95 2.62
N LEU A 35 22.23 6.16 3.16
CA LEU A 35 21.23 6.75 4.05
C LEU A 35 19.95 7.12 3.29
N GLU A 36 20.10 7.65 2.09
CA GLU A 36 18.98 7.96 1.20
C GLU A 36 18.23 6.69 0.77
N ILE A 37 18.97 5.62 0.46
CA ILE A 37 18.40 4.29 0.18
C ILE A 37 17.58 3.80 1.36
N ASP A 38 18.11 3.84 2.59
CA ASP A 38 17.37 3.44 3.78
C ASP A 38 16.09 4.27 3.96
N GLY A 39 16.17 5.58 3.69
CA GLY A 39 15.02 6.47 3.70
C GLY A 39 13.96 6.12 2.65
N VAL A 40 14.38 5.71 1.44
CA VAL A 40 13.48 5.22 0.39
C VAL A 40 12.81 3.91 0.80
N LEU A 41 13.60 2.94 1.28
CA LEU A 41 13.08 1.65 1.75
C LEU A 41 12.07 1.84 2.89
N TYR A 42 12.36 2.75 3.82
CA TYR A 42 11.43 3.13 4.88
C TYR A 42 10.11 3.69 4.33
N ARG A 43 10.18 4.64 3.39
CA ARG A 43 8.97 5.22 2.78
C ARG A 43 8.14 4.19 2.04
N VAL A 44 8.78 3.29 1.29
CA VAL A 44 8.12 2.20 0.56
C VAL A 44 7.44 1.22 1.51
N GLN A 45 8.14 0.73 2.54
CA GLN A 45 7.53 -0.25 3.44
C GLN A 45 6.35 0.34 4.23
N THR A 46 6.45 1.59 4.68
CA THR A 46 5.38 2.17 5.51
C THR A 46 4.18 2.64 4.69
N SER A 47 4.37 3.04 3.43
CA SER A 47 3.24 3.32 2.54
C SER A 47 2.47 2.04 2.19
N ILE A 48 3.18 0.93 1.92
CA ILE A 48 2.55 -0.38 1.67
C ILE A 48 1.83 -0.87 2.93
N GLU A 49 2.45 -0.76 4.12
CA GLU A 49 1.80 -1.10 5.40
C GLU A 49 0.50 -0.33 5.60
N ALA A 50 0.52 0.99 5.37
CA ALA A 50 -0.67 1.83 5.48
C ALA A 50 -1.76 1.44 4.46
N ALA A 51 -1.38 0.96 3.27
CA ALA A 51 -2.33 0.43 2.29
C ALA A 51 -2.95 -0.91 2.75
N MET A 52 -2.17 -1.81 3.37
CA MET A 52 -2.71 -3.04 3.94
C MET A 52 -3.67 -2.76 5.09
N ASP A 53 -3.35 -1.77 5.93
CA ASP A 53 -4.26 -1.27 6.95
C ASP A 53 -5.58 -0.73 6.37
N LEU A 54 -5.52 0.00 5.24
CA LEU A 54 -6.72 0.47 4.54
C LEU A 54 -7.55 -0.70 4.03
N ALA A 55 -6.91 -1.75 3.47
CA ALA A 55 -7.61 -2.95 3.04
C ALA A 55 -8.33 -3.64 4.21
N ALA A 56 -7.63 -3.86 5.33
CA ALA A 56 -8.21 -4.43 6.54
C ALA A 56 -9.31 -3.55 7.16
N MET A 57 -9.17 -2.23 7.07
CA MET A 57 -10.21 -1.30 7.49
C MET A 57 -11.46 -1.47 6.63
N LEU A 58 -11.31 -1.55 5.30
CA LEU A 58 -12.43 -1.66 4.38
C LEU A 58 -13.15 -3.00 4.51
N VAL A 59 -12.41 -4.11 4.63
CA VAL A 59 -12.97 -5.46 4.83
C VAL A 59 -13.90 -5.51 6.06
N ARG A 60 -13.44 -4.95 7.18
CA ARG A 60 -14.26 -4.83 8.40
C ARG A 60 -15.51 -4.01 8.18
N ASP A 61 -15.35 -2.92 7.46
CA ASP A 61 -16.37 -1.91 7.27
C ASP A 61 -17.49 -2.41 6.31
N ILE A 62 -17.15 -3.26 5.33
CA ILE A 62 -18.15 -3.99 4.51
C ILE A 62 -18.77 -5.20 5.23
N GLY A 63 -18.51 -5.37 6.53
CA GLY A 63 -19.14 -6.37 7.39
C GLY A 63 -18.54 -7.77 7.32
N ILE A 64 -17.28 -7.90 6.89
CA ILE A 64 -16.56 -9.18 6.78
C ILE A 64 -15.51 -9.25 7.89
N GLU A 65 -15.24 -10.47 8.37
CA GLU A 65 -14.16 -10.72 9.31
C GLU A 65 -12.79 -10.39 8.68
N VAL A 66 -11.95 -9.67 9.43
CA VAL A 66 -10.63 -9.26 8.95
C VAL A 66 -9.67 -10.44 9.04
N GLY A 67 -9.11 -10.85 7.91
CA GLY A 67 -8.06 -11.86 7.83
C GLY A 67 -6.67 -11.23 7.85
N ASP A 68 -5.66 -11.99 7.40
CA ASP A 68 -4.35 -11.43 7.13
C ASP A 68 -4.34 -10.53 5.88
N ASP A 69 -3.20 -9.90 5.57
CA ASP A 69 -3.09 -8.99 4.42
C ASP A 69 -3.49 -9.65 3.08
N TYR A 70 -3.13 -10.92 2.87
CA TYR A 70 -3.48 -11.64 1.64
C TYR A 70 -4.96 -11.96 1.58
N ASP A 71 -5.54 -12.42 2.70
CA ASP A 71 -6.96 -12.70 2.83
C ASP A 71 -7.81 -11.43 2.64
N ASN A 72 -7.34 -10.30 3.17
CA ASN A 72 -8.03 -9.02 3.04
C ASN A 72 -8.03 -8.54 1.57
N ILE A 73 -6.90 -8.63 0.87
CA ILE A 73 -6.83 -8.30 -0.56
C ILE A 73 -7.76 -9.21 -1.37
N GLU A 74 -7.74 -10.51 -1.10
CA GLU A 74 -8.59 -11.48 -1.80
C GLU A 74 -10.07 -11.18 -1.56
N THR A 75 -10.44 -10.86 -0.32
CA THR A 75 -11.80 -10.45 0.05
C THR A 75 -12.25 -9.23 -0.75
N LEU A 76 -11.42 -8.18 -0.85
CA LEU A 76 -11.76 -6.99 -1.63
C LEU A 76 -11.93 -7.28 -3.13
N LYS A 77 -11.12 -8.21 -3.67
CA LYS A 77 -11.25 -8.68 -5.05
C LYS A 77 -12.55 -9.45 -5.27
N GLU A 78 -12.88 -10.38 -4.38
CA GLU A 78 -14.12 -11.17 -4.44
C GLU A 78 -15.38 -10.30 -4.35
N LYS A 79 -15.31 -9.23 -3.53
CA LYS A 79 -16.37 -8.23 -3.42
C LYS A 79 -16.36 -7.18 -4.54
N LYS A 80 -15.44 -7.31 -5.51
CA LYS A 80 -15.31 -6.43 -6.68
C LYS A 80 -15.04 -4.96 -6.31
N VAL A 81 -14.49 -4.72 -5.13
CA VAL A 81 -13.99 -3.39 -4.74
C VAL A 81 -12.74 -3.08 -5.56
N ILE A 82 -11.84 -4.07 -5.71
CA ILE A 82 -10.65 -3.97 -6.55
C ILE A 82 -10.68 -5.01 -7.67
N GLY A 83 -10.03 -4.69 -8.79
CA GLY A 83 -9.85 -5.61 -9.90
C GLY A 83 -8.80 -6.69 -9.62
N ALA A 84 -8.79 -7.76 -10.43
CA ALA A 84 -7.84 -8.86 -10.26
C ALA A 84 -6.38 -8.42 -10.45
N GLU A 85 -6.11 -7.55 -11.41
CA GLU A 85 -4.77 -7.00 -11.67
C GLU A 85 -4.24 -6.23 -10.45
N LEU A 86 -5.03 -5.29 -9.92
CA LEU A 86 -4.66 -4.53 -8.74
C LEU A 86 -4.47 -5.43 -7.50
N ALA A 87 -5.31 -6.45 -7.34
CA ALA A 87 -5.16 -7.40 -6.25
C ALA A 87 -3.82 -8.14 -6.30
N GLU A 88 -3.40 -8.61 -7.47
CA GLU A 88 -2.10 -9.28 -7.61
C GLU A 88 -0.92 -8.32 -7.39
N GLU A 89 -1.02 -7.06 -7.84
CA GLU A 89 0.01 -6.05 -7.56
C GLU A 89 0.09 -5.71 -6.07
N LEU A 90 -1.04 -5.56 -5.37
CA LEU A 90 -1.04 -5.34 -3.91
C LEU A 90 -0.43 -6.52 -3.15
N LYS A 91 -0.68 -7.76 -3.58
CA LYS A 91 -0.04 -8.96 -3.01
C LYS A 91 1.48 -8.95 -3.23
N ARG A 92 1.92 -8.52 -4.41
CA ARG A 92 3.35 -8.37 -4.73
C ARG A 92 4.00 -7.30 -3.86
N LEU A 93 3.35 -6.15 -3.68
CA LEU A 93 3.82 -5.09 -2.78
C LEU A 93 3.88 -5.56 -1.32
N ASN A 94 2.86 -6.29 -0.86
CA ASN A 94 2.85 -6.88 0.47
C ASN A 94 4.05 -7.81 0.69
N GLY A 95 4.35 -8.65 -0.30
CA GLY A 95 5.55 -9.49 -0.31
C GLY A 95 6.86 -8.69 -0.27
N MET A 96 6.93 -7.58 -1.03
CA MET A 96 8.06 -6.66 -1.02
C MET A 96 8.29 -6.02 0.35
N ARG A 97 7.23 -5.52 1.00
CA ARG A 97 7.29 -4.99 2.37
C ARG A 97 7.85 -6.04 3.33
N ASN A 98 7.33 -7.27 3.28
CA ASN A 98 7.81 -8.37 4.13
C ASN A 98 9.30 -8.67 3.90
N ALA A 99 9.77 -8.63 2.65
CA ALA A 99 11.18 -8.80 2.32
C ALA A 99 12.04 -7.67 2.92
N ILE A 100 11.62 -6.41 2.79
CA ILE A 100 12.32 -5.24 3.35
C ILE A 100 12.45 -5.37 4.88
N VAL A 101 11.34 -5.64 5.57
CA VAL A 101 11.28 -5.70 7.05
C VAL A 101 12.08 -6.87 7.60
N HIS A 102 11.91 -8.08 7.04
CA HIS A 102 12.49 -9.30 7.62
C HIS A 102 13.86 -9.66 7.03
N LYS A 103 14.35 -8.91 6.04
CA LYS A 103 15.63 -9.15 5.35
C LYS A 103 15.76 -10.57 4.77
N TYR A 104 14.65 -11.21 4.40
CA TYR A 104 14.68 -12.55 3.81
C TYR A 104 15.61 -12.57 2.58
N GLY A 105 16.61 -13.46 2.59
CA GLY A 105 17.45 -13.77 1.42
C GLY A 105 18.39 -12.67 0.93
N GLY A 106 18.56 -11.58 1.69
CA GLY A 106 19.24 -10.38 1.20
C GLY A 106 18.31 -9.59 0.30
N VAL A 107 17.75 -8.50 0.84
CA VAL A 107 16.86 -7.60 0.09
C VAL A 107 17.58 -7.14 -1.16
N ASN A 108 17.00 -7.40 -2.33
CA ASN A 108 17.49 -6.82 -3.57
C ASN A 108 17.01 -5.37 -3.65
N THR A 109 17.73 -4.48 -2.97
CA THR A 109 17.47 -3.05 -2.93
C THR A 109 17.39 -2.47 -4.34
N GLU A 110 18.26 -2.91 -5.25
CA GLU A 110 18.26 -2.47 -6.65
C GLU A 110 16.92 -2.75 -7.34
N LEU A 111 16.36 -3.95 -7.14
CA LEU A 111 15.04 -4.30 -7.67
C LEU A 111 13.94 -3.38 -7.14
N ILE A 112 13.97 -3.03 -5.85
CA ILE A 112 12.98 -2.11 -5.26
C ILE A 112 13.10 -0.72 -5.87
N LEU A 113 14.31 -0.19 -5.98
CA LEU A 113 14.57 1.12 -6.58
C LEU A 113 14.12 1.18 -8.04
N GLN A 114 14.31 0.11 -8.80
CA GLN A 114 13.83 0.01 -10.19
C GLN A 114 12.29 -0.03 -10.30
N ASN A 115 11.60 -0.43 -9.24
CA ASN A 115 10.14 -0.60 -9.21
C ASN A 115 9.40 0.60 -8.58
N LEU A 116 10.07 1.70 -8.22
CA LEU A 116 9.44 2.83 -7.51
C LEU A 116 8.22 3.40 -8.24
N GLU A 117 8.26 3.53 -9.56
CA GLU A 117 7.12 4.04 -10.33
C GLU A 117 5.92 3.10 -10.27
N ILE A 118 6.13 1.79 -10.42
CA ILE A 118 5.05 0.80 -10.31
C ILE A 118 4.45 0.80 -8.90
N ILE A 119 5.29 0.98 -7.87
CA ILE A 119 4.83 1.09 -6.47
C ILE A 119 3.93 2.33 -6.32
N LYS A 120 4.37 3.49 -6.80
CA LYS A 120 3.60 4.76 -6.77
C LYS A 120 2.26 4.58 -7.48
N GLU A 121 2.26 4.05 -8.71
CA GLU A 121 1.06 3.85 -9.52
C GLU A 121 0.06 2.90 -8.85
N THR A 122 0.54 1.74 -8.37
CA THR A 122 -0.31 0.74 -7.70
C THR A 122 -1.02 1.32 -6.48
N LEU A 123 -0.26 2.01 -5.62
CA LEU A 123 -0.81 2.60 -4.41
C LEU A 123 -1.71 3.80 -4.70
N GLN A 124 -1.40 4.60 -5.73
CA GLN A 124 -2.26 5.69 -6.20
C GLN A 124 -3.62 5.17 -6.68
N ILE A 125 -3.63 4.15 -7.54
CA ILE A 125 -4.86 3.51 -8.02
C ILE A 125 -5.68 2.97 -6.84
N PHE A 126 -5.02 2.31 -5.88
CA PHE A 126 -5.70 1.79 -4.70
C PHE A 126 -6.33 2.91 -3.86
N VAL A 127 -5.60 4.00 -3.61
CA VAL A 127 -6.13 5.17 -2.88
C VAL A 127 -7.36 5.75 -3.57
N GLU A 128 -7.32 5.94 -4.90
CA GLU A 128 -8.45 6.49 -5.66
C GLU A 128 -9.71 5.62 -5.55
N ILE A 129 -9.55 4.30 -5.58
CA ILE A 129 -10.67 3.36 -5.35
C ILE A 129 -11.23 3.53 -3.94
N ILE A 130 -10.36 3.56 -2.91
CA ILE A 130 -10.80 3.72 -1.53
C ILE A 130 -11.53 5.04 -1.35
N GLU A 131 -11.03 6.15 -1.89
CA GLU A 131 -11.71 7.45 -1.83
C GLU A 131 -13.10 7.40 -2.46
N GLY A 132 -13.26 6.68 -3.58
CA GLY A 132 -14.55 6.46 -4.22
C GLY A 132 -15.56 5.72 -3.34
N GLU A 133 -15.11 4.83 -2.46
CA GLU A 133 -15.97 4.08 -1.51
C GLU A 133 -16.41 4.92 -0.29
N LEU A 134 -15.78 6.09 -0.05
CA LEU A 134 -16.07 6.98 1.09
C LEU A 134 -17.12 8.06 0.79
N ILE A 135 -17.49 8.23 -0.48
CA ILE A 135 -18.50 9.19 -0.96
C ILE A 135 -19.90 8.65 -0.67
#